data_AF-A0A847I5G5-F1
#
_entry.id   AF-A0A847I5G5-F1
#
_cell.length_a   1.000
_cell.length_b   1.000
_cell.length_c   1.000
_cell.angle_alpha   90.00
_cell.angle_beta   90.00
_cell.angle_gamma   90.00
#
_symmetry.space_group_name_H-M   'P 1'
#
loop_
_entity.id
_entity.type
_entity.pdbx_description
1 polymer ?
#
loop_
_entity_poly.entity_id
_entity_poly.type
_entity_poly.pdbx_seq_one_letter_code
_entity_poly.pdbx_strand_id
1 'polypeptide(L)'
;MGEPSEPSLESSPGARPDPDLSLAHLDRLPTLSSAAVRLLAMPAEPRGSVADAVEILRADQSLTAKVLSIANTASGHLPGPVETLEQAIPHLGFAGLRSVALTASVFECLPARSAGGDGIFDPPEFWKHSLAVGCAARALAEALRPMSVDPQEVFVAGLLHDLGKVALSAV
;
A
#
# COMPACT_ATOMS: atom_id res chain seq x y z
N MET A 1 -4.52 -28.49 -55.48
CA MET A 1 -3.88 -27.18 -55.23
C MET A 1 -4.43 -26.71 -53.90
N GLY A 2 -3.56 -26.71 -52.89
CA GLY A 2 -3.92 -26.62 -51.48
C GLY A 2 -4.47 -25.26 -51.07
N GLU A 3 -5.42 -25.29 -50.16
CA GLU A 3 -5.86 -24.13 -49.39
C GLU A 3 -4.66 -23.54 -48.62
N PRO A 4 -4.53 -22.20 -48.54
CA PRO A 4 -3.53 -21.58 -47.71
C PRO A 4 -3.89 -21.84 -46.25
N SER A 5 -3.03 -22.59 -45.57
CA SER A 5 -3.13 -22.90 -44.15
C SER A 5 -3.13 -21.60 -43.34
N GLU A 6 -4.21 -21.35 -42.60
CA GLU A 6 -4.27 -20.31 -41.58
C GLU A 6 -3.14 -20.55 -40.56
N PRO A 7 -2.41 -19.51 -40.12
CA PRO A 7 -1.43 -19.68 -39.07
C PRO A 7 -2.16 -19.94 -37.75
N SER A 8 -2.11 -21.19 -37.30
CA SER A 8 -2.52 -21.61 -35.97
C SER A 8 -1.79 -20.77 -34.92
N LEU A 9 -2.52 -19.89 -34.24
CA LEU A 9 -2.07 -19.20 -33.04
C LEU A 9 -2.01 -20.23 -31.90
N GLU A 10 -0.95 -21.03 -31.87
CA GLU A 10 -0.58 -21.79 -30.69
C GLU A 10 -0.10 -20.79 -29.62
N SER A 11 -1.00 -20.42 -28.71
CA SER A 11 -0.67 -19.68 -27.51
C SER A 11 0.19 -20.56 -26.59
N SER A 12 1.51 -20.42 -26.73
CA SER A 12 2.50 -21.15 -25.94
C SER A 12 2.34 -20.82 -24.44
N PRO A 13 2.13 -21.80 -23.55
CA PRO A 13 2.08 -21.57 -22.11
C PRO A 13 3.49 -21.22 -21.64
N GLY A 14 3.73 -19.94 -21.36
CA GLY A 14 5.06 -19.40 -21.04
C GLY A 14 5.46 -18.18 -21.87
N ALA A 15 4.60 -17.65 -22.74
CA ALA A 15 4.81 -16.36 -23.37
C ALA A 15 4.99 -15.28 -22.29
N ARG A 16 6.11 -14.52 -22.37
CA ARG A 16 6.28 -13.34 -21.51
C ARG A 16 5.09 -12.42 -21.74
N PRO A 17 4.48 -11.86 -20.67
CA PRO A 17 3.41 -10.89 -20.84
C PRO A 17 3.94 -9.75 -21.71
N ASP A 18 3.16 -9.39 -22.72
CA ASP A 18 3.52 -8.31 -23.63
C ASP A 18 3.69 -7.01 -22.80
N PRO A 19 4.86 -6.35 -22.87
CA PRO A 19 5.14 -5.16 -22.07
C PRO A 19 4.15 -4.03 -22.38
N ASP A 20 3.65 -3.92 -23.62
CA ASP A 20 2.71 -2.87 -24.00
C ASP A 20 1.32 -3.11 -23.40
N LEU A 21 0.90 -4.38 -23.32
CA LEU A 21 -0.32 -4.78 -22.59
C LEU A 21 -0.18 -4.54 -21.08
N SER A 22 0.98 -4.82 -20.49
CA SER A 22 1.22 -4.59 -19.06
C SER A 22 1.18 -3.10 -18.70
N LEU A 23 1.73 -2.24 -19.57
CA LEU A 23 1.71 -0.79 -19.41
C LEU A 23 0.30 -0.20 -19.56
N ALA A 24 -0.53 -0.72 -20.46
CA ALA A 24 -1.91 -0.27 -20.66
C ALA A 24 -2.81 -0.48 -19.42
N HIS A 25 -2.45 -1.40 -18.52
CA HIS A 25 -3.19 -1.66 -17.29
C HIS A 25 -2.74 -0.77 -16.12
N LEU A 26 -1.71 0.07 -16.29
CA LEU A 26 -1.33 1.07 -15.28
C LEU A 26 -2.43 2.11 -15.05
N ASP A 27 -3.28 2.39 -16.04
CA ASP A 27 -4.43 3.29 -15.89
C ASP A 27 -5.55 2.69 -15.02
N ARG A 28 -5.50 1.37 -14.77
CA ARG A 28 -6.35 0.69 -13.79
C ARG A 28 -5.75 0.72 -12.40
N LEU A 29 -4.57 1.34 -12.24
CA LEU A 29 -4.06 1.60 -10.91
C LEU A 29 -5.02 2.58 -10.22
N PRO A 30 -5.51 2.18 -9.06
CA PRO A 30 -6.54 2.91 -8.34
C PRO A 30 -5.95 4.16 -7.68
N THR A 31 -6.76 5.20 -7.60
CA THR A 31 -6.37 6.50 -7.03
C THR A 31 -6.38 6.48 -5.51
N LEU A 32 -5.33 7.05 -4.91
CA LEU A 32 -5.23 7.25 -3.46
C LEU A 32 -6.43 8.05 -2.93
N SER A 33 -6.90 7.69 -1.73
CA SER A 33 -7.98 8.45 -1.07
C SER A 33 -7.52 9.90 -0.82
N SER A 34 -8.44 10.85 -0.95
CA SER A 34 -8.14 12.27 -0.71
C SER A 34 -7.58 12.51 0.70
N ALA A 35 -8.02 11.72 1.68
CA ALA A 35 -7.50 11.77 3.05
C ALA A 35 -6.04 11.32 3.12
N ALA A 36 -5.67 10.24 2.43
CA ALA A 36 -4.29 9.77 2.40
C ALA A 36 -3.34 10.75 1.70
N VAL A 37 -3.76 11.34 0.57
CA VAL A 37 -2.97 12.37 -0.12
C VAL A 37 -2.72 13.57 0.81
N ARG A 38 -3.75 14.02 1.54
CA ARG A 38 -3.63 15.13 2.49
C ARG A 38 -2.72 14.79 3.68
N LEU A 39 -2.78 13.57 4.22
CA LEU A 39 -1.90 13.09 5.29
C LEU A 39 -0.44 12.98 4.84
N LEU A 40 -0.20 12.51 3.62
CA LEU A 40 1.14 12.44 3.04
C LEU A 40 1.73 13.84 2.81
N ALA A 41 0.89 14.81 2.44
CA ALA A 41 1.29 16.21 2.24
C ALA A 41 1.47 17.00 3.55
N MET A 42 1.04 16.47 4.71
CA MET A 42 1.26 17.14 5.98
C MET A 42 2.77 17.26 6.25
N PRO A 43 3.28 18.43 6.65
CA PRO A 43 4.68 18.57 7.04
C PRO A 43 4.99 17.72 8.28
N ALA A 44 6.26 17.30 8.40
CA ALA A 44 6.73 16.65 9.62
C ALA A 44 6.63 17.60 10.84
N GLU A 45 6.55 17.02 12.03
CA GLU A 45 6.65 17.76 13.30
C GLU A 45 7.86 18.71 13.27
N PRO A 46 7.75 19.96 13.76
CA PRO A 46 6.69 20.49 14.63
C PRO A 46 5.56 21.24 13.90
N ARG A 47 5.44 21.13 12.57
CA ARG A 47 4.50 21.96 11.78
C ARG A 47 3.14 21.31 11.50
N GLY A 48 3.04 19.98 11.61
CA GLY A 48 1.75 19.28 11.50
C GLY A 48 1.20 19.01 12.89
N SER A 49 -0.05 19.41 13.18
CA SER A 49 -0.67 19.13 14.48
C SER A 49 -1.50 17.85 14.45
N VAL A 50 -1.61 17.18 15.60
CA VAL A 50 -2.52 16.03 15.77
C VAL A 50 -3.95 16.40 15.39
N ALA A 51 -4.38 17.62 15.69
CA ALA A 51 -5.71 18.12 15.34
C ALA A 51 -5.92 18.16 13.82
N ASP A 52 -4.94 18.61 13.04
CA ASP A 52 -5.04 18.63 11.58
C ASP A 52 -5.18 17.22 10.99
N ALA A 53 -4.41 16.27 11.53
CA ALA A 53 -4.49 14.87 11.11
C ALA A 53 -5.85 14.24 11.46
N VAL A 54 -6.39 14.55 12.65
CA VAL A 54 -7.73 14.13 13.06
C VAL A 54 -8.79 14.67 12.09
N GLU A 55 -8.73 15.96 11.74
CA GLU A 55 -9.69 16.56 10.80
C GLU A 55 -9.62 15.95 9.40
N ILE A 56 -8.43 15.58 8.93
CA ILE A 56 -8.28 14.86 7.65
C ILE A 56 -8.92 13.47 7.73
N LEU A 57 -8.69 12.75 8.83
CA LEU A 57 -9.18 11.37 9.04
C LEU A 57 -10.69 11.31 9.30
N ARG A 58 -11.30 12.31 9.96
CA ARG A 58 -12.74 12.35 10.26
C ARG A 58 -13.62 12.19 9.02
N ALA A 59 -13.14 12.62 7.86
CA ALA A 59 -13.87 12.51 6.60
C ALA A 59 -13.82 11.10 5.97
N ASP A 60 -12.96 10.21 6.47
CA ASP A 60 -12.73 8.87 5.92
C ASP A 60 -12.85 7.81 7.04
N GLN A 61 -14.05 7.24 7.16
CA GLN A 61 -14.38 6.26 8.20
C GLN A 61 -13.57 4.97 8.07
N SER A 62 -13.28 4.53 6.85
CA SER A 62 -12.51 3.31 6.59
C SER A 62 -11.06 3.49 7.03
N LEU A 63 -10.44 4.60 6.61
CA LEU A 63 -9.08 4.92 7.02
C LEU A 63 -8.98 5.13 8.54
N THR A 64 -9.96 5.80 9.15
CA THR A 64 -10.04 5.95 10.61
C THR A 64 -10.06 4.61 11.33
N ALA A 65 -10.91 3.67 10.90
CA ALA A 65 -10.99 2.34 11.51
C ALA A 65 -9.66 1.58 11.40
N LYS A 66 -8.96 1.68 10.26
CA LYS A 66 -7.65 1.05 10.06
C LYS A 66 -6.57 1.64 10.95
N VAL A 67 -6.54 2.97 11.11
CA VAL A 67 -5.62 3.66 12.03
C VAL A 67 -5.83 3.18 13.47
N LEU A 68 -7.07 3.12 13.94
CA LEU A 68 -7.39 2.64 15.29
C LEU A 68 -7.02 1.16 15.48
N SER A 69 -7.31 0.31 14.50
CA SER A 69 -6.96 -1.12 14.56
C SER A 69 -5.45 -1.36 14.66
N ILE A 70 -4.67 -0.65 13.86
CA ILE A 70 -3.20 -0.76 13.87
C ILE A 70 -2.63 -0.16 15.16
N ALA A 71 -3.14 0.99 15.62
CA ALA A 71 -2.73 1.57 16.89
C ALA A 71 -2.96 0.61 18.07
N ASN A 72 -4.10 -0.09 18.10
CA ASN A 72 -4.38 -1.09 19.14
C ASN A 72 -3.42 -2.29 19.09
N THR A 73 -3.05 -2.73 17.89
CA THR A 73 -2.11 -3.85 17.71
C THR A 73 -0.70 -3.45 18.14
N ALA A 74 -0.28 -2.21 17.84
CA ALA A 74 0.99 -1.65 18.28
C ALA A 74 1.02 -1.37 19.80
N SER A 75 -0.14 -1.11 20.41
CA SER A 75 -0.28 -0.70 21.80
C SER A 75 -0.42 -1.85 22.80
N GLY A 76 0.01 -3.07 22.47
CA GLY A 76 -0.19 -4.27 23.31
C GLY A 76 0.38 -4.20 24.75
N HIS A 77 1.17 -3.17 25.06
CA HIS A 77 1.72 -2.87 26.38
C HIS A 77 1.01 -1.72 27.12
N LEU A 78 -0.03 -1.10 26.55
CA LEU A 78 -0.83 -0.08 27.23
C LEU A 78 -1.88 -0.71 28.16
N PRO A 79 -2.25 -0.03 29.26
CA PRO A 79 -3.23 -0.52 30.23
C PRO A 79 -4.69 -0.54 29.72
N GLY A 80 -4.96 -0.06 28.51
CA GLY A 80 -6.30 -0.02 27.91
C GLY A 80 -6.27 0.16 26.39
N PRO A 81 -7.41 -0.05 25.70
CA PRO A 81 -7.51 0.09 24.26
C PRO A 81 -7.37 1.55 23.81
N VAL A 82 -6.88 1.73 22.59
CA VAL A 82 -6.83 3.02 21.89
C VAL A 82 -8.16 3.22 21.16
N GLU A 83 -8.99 4.14 21.65
CA GLU A 83 -10.37 4.32 21.14
C GLU A 83 -10.55 5.58 20.30
N THR A 84 -9.60 6.51 20.36
CA THR A 84 -9.68 7.82 19.68
C THR A 84 -8.45 8.09 18.82
N LEU A 85 -8.61 8.93 17.79
CA LEU A 85 -7.49 9.33 16.92
C LEU A 85 -6.49 10.19 17.68
N GLU A 86 -6.98 11.00 18.61
CA GLU A 86 -6.20 11.82 19.53
C GLU A 86 -5.29 10.98 20.43
N GLN A 87 -5.67 9.74 20.73
CA GLN A 87 -4.80 8.76 21.39
C GLN A 87 -3.91 8.03 20.36
N ALA A 88 -4.46 7.60 19.22
CA ALA A 88 -3.74 6.78 18.25
C ALA A 88 -2.56 7.50 17.59
N ILE A 89 -2.73 8.77 17.21
CA ILE A 89 -1.74 9.51 16.43
C ILE A 89 -0.45 9.75 17.23
N PRO A 90 -0.48 10.19 18.50
CA PRO A 90 0.74 10.27 19.32
C PRO A 90 1.44 8.93 19.52
N HIS A 91 0.68 7.83 19.62
CA HIS A 91 1.24 6.48 19.78
C HIS A 91 1.91 5.97 18.49
N LEU A 92 1.31 6.23 17.31
CA LEU A 92 1.86 5.84 16.01
C LEU A 92 2.97 6.80 15.51
N GLY A 93 2.88 8.06 15.91
CA GLY A 93 3.58 9.18 15.29
C GLY A 93 3.11 9.46 13.86
N PHE A 94 3.44 10.65 13.34
CA PHE A 94 3.10 11.05 11.96
C PHE A 94 3.67 10.13 10.89
N ALA A 95 4.84 9.55 11.16
CA ALA A 95 5.45 8.53 10.33
C ALA A 95 4.55 7.28 10.20
N GLY A 96 4.17 6.69 11.34
CA GLY A 96 3.25 5.54 11.35
C GLY A 96 1.89 5.87 10.73
N LEU A 97 1.37 7.07 10.99
CA LEU A 97 0.12 7.51 10.39
C LEU A 97 0.17 7.57 8.85
N ARG A 98 1.24 8.13 8.28
CA ARG A 98 1.45 8.16 6.81
C ARG A 98 1.58 6.75 6.24
N SER A 99 2.31 5.88 6.92
CA SER A 99 2.42 4.46 6.54
C SER A 99 1.06 3.78 6.49
N VAL A 100 0.21 3.99 7.51
CA VAL A 100 -1.15 3.43 7.54
C VAL A 100 -2.02 4.02 6.43
N ALA A 101 -1.98 5.34 6.22
CA ALA A 101 -2.79 6.00 5.19
C ALA A 101 -2.45 5.54 3.77
N LEU A 102 -1.15 5.41 3.48
CA LEU A 102 -0.69 4.90 2.20
C LEU A 102 -1.10 3.44 2.03
N THR A 103 -0.84 2.59 3.03
CA THR A 103 -1.20 1.18 3.00
C THR A 103 -2.71 1.00 2.82
N ALA A 104 -3.52 1.67 3.64
CA ALA A 104 -4.97 1.61 3.58
C ALA A 104 -5.54 2.00 2.21
N SER A 105 -5.02 3.07 1.62
CA SER A 105 -5.44 3.51 0.29
C SER A 105 -5.11 2.43 -0.74
N VAL A 106 -3.86 1.96 -0.74
CA VAL A 106 -3.36 0.96 -1.68
C VAL A 106 -4.10 -0.39 -1.51
N PHE A 107 -4.62 -0.70 -0.32
CA PHE A 107 -5.48 -1.86 -0.06
C PHE A 107 -6.91 -1.77 -0.63
N GLU A 108 -7.58 -0.62 -0.50
CA GLU A 108 -8.96 -0.40 -1.02
C GLU A 108 -9.03 -0.39 -2.54
N CYS A 109 -7.87 -0.13 -3.10
CA CYS A 109 -7.53 0.05 -4.47
C CYS A 109 -7.56 -1.28 -5.27
N LEU A 110 -7.31 -2.43 -4.64
CA LEU A 110 -7.25 -3.72 -5.35
C LEU A 110 -8.59 -4.46 -5.41
N PRO A 111 -8.92 -5.10 -6.54
CA PRO A 111 -10.09 -5.95 -6.64
C PRO A 111 -10.04 -7.07 -5.58
N ALA A 112 -11.10 -7.18 -4.78
CA ALA A 112 -11.31 -8.36 -3.96
C ALA A 112 -11.48 -9.57 -4.88
N ARG A 113 -10.44 -10.43 -4.96
CA ARG A 113 -10.37 -11.69 -5.73
C ARG A 113 -11.26 -11.68 -6.99
N SER A 114 -10.68 -11.37 -8.14
CA SER A 114 -11.33 -11.67 -9.43
C SER A 114 -11.80 -13.13 -9.39
N ALA A 115 -13.12 -13.35 -9.40
CA ALA A 115 -13.77 -14.63 -9.15
C ALA A 115 -13.55 -15.70 -10.26
N GLY A 116 -12.47 -15.57 -11.04
CA GLY A 116 -12.11 -16.47 -12.13
C GLY A 116 -10.63 -16.48 -12.50
N GLY A 117 -9.75 -15.86 -11.70
CA GLY A 117 -8.31 -15.89 -11.97
C GLY A 117 -7.65 -17.13 -11.37
N ASP A 118 -6.87 -17.84 -12.18
CA ASP A 118 -5.95 -18.90 -11.79
C ASP A 118 -5.23 -18.47 -10.50
N GLY A 119 -5.29 -19.26 -9.43
CA GLY A 119 -4.92 -18.87 -8.05
C GLY A 119 -3.44 -18.50 -7.79
N ILE A 120 -2.80 -17.75 -8.68
CA ILE A 120 -1.39 -17.34 -8.70
C ILE A 120 -1.17 -16.09 -7.83
N PHE A 121 -2.17 -15.22 -7.68
CA PHE A 121 -2.07 -13.99 -6.87
C PHE A 121 -2.97 -14.07 -5.63
N ASP A 122 -2.36 -14.05 -4.45
CA ASP A 122 -3.04 -14.00 -3.15
C ASP A 122 -2.87 -12.59 -2.54
N PRO A 123 -3.88 -11.70 -2.67
CA PRO A 123 -3.75 -10.32 -2.21
C PRO A 123 -3.37 -10.20 -0.73
N PRO A 124 -4.00 -10.94 0.22
CA PRO A 124 -3.54 -10.98 1.63
C PRO A 124 -2.05 -11.23 1.85
N GLU A 125 -1.46 -12.25 1.22
CA GLU A 125 -0.03 -12.56 1.40
C GLU A 125 0.88 -11.56 0.68
N PHE A 126 0.48 -11.08 -0.50
CA PHE A 126 1.17 -9.98 -1.18
C PHE A 126 1.27 -8.74 -0.29
N TRP A 127 0.18 -8.41 0.40
CA TRP A 127 0.14 -7.27 1.29
C TRP A 127 1.02 -7.40 2.51
N LYS A 128 0.93 -8.56 3.17
CA LYS A 128 1.75 -8.88 4.32
C LYS A 128 3.23 -8.80 3.98
N HIS A 129 3.63 -9.30 2.81
CA HIS A 129 4.98 -9.16 2.27
C HIS A 129 5.35 -7.68 2.08
N SER A 130 4.54 -6.93 1.33
CA SER A 130 4.82 -5.53 1.02
C SER A 130 4.95 -4.66 2.28
N LEU A 131 4.04 -4.85 3.24
CA LEU A 131 4.11 -4.16 4.53
C LEU A 131 5.33 -4.58 5.35
N ALA A 132 5.64 -5.88 5.40
CA ALA A 132 6.81 -6.38 6.12
C ALA A 132 8.12 -5.83 5.53
N VAL A 133 8.23 -5.76 4.19
CA VAL A 133 9.39 -5.17 3.50
C VAL A 133 9.48 -3.67 3.80
N GLY A 134 8.38 -2.91 3.71
CA GLY A 134 8.37 -1.50 4.08
C GLY A 134 8.83 -1.26 5.52
N CYS A 135 8.28 -2.01 6.48
CA CYS A 135 8.67 -1.93 7.89
C CYS A 135 10.14 -2.31 8.11
N ALA A 136 10.61 -3.39 7.50
CA ALA A 136 12.01 -3.84 7.62
C ALA A 136 12.98 -2.83 7.01
N ALA A 137 12.67 -2.30 5.83
CA ALA A 137 13.49 -1.31 5.15
C ALA A 137 13.59 -0.02 5.97
N ARG A 138 12.48 0.43 6.57
CA ARG A 138 12.48 1.56 7.52
C ARG A 138 13.32 1.28 8.76
N ALA A 139 13.17 0.11 9.39
CA ALA A 139 13.92 -0.25 10.58
C ALA A 139 15.43 -0.29 10.30
N LEU A 140 15.82 -0.83 9.13
CA LEU A 140 17.21 -0.77 8.66
C LEU A 140 17.67 0.67 8.46
N ALA A 141 16.83 1.53 7.87
CA ALA A 141 17.18 2.92 7.64
C ALA A 141 17.36 3.73 8.93
N GLU A 142 16.57 3.42 9.95
CA GLU A 142 16.70 4.01 11.29
C GLU A 142 17.95 3.48 12.03
N ALA A 143 18.28 2.20 11.87
CA ALA A 143 19.44 1.57 12.52
C ALA A 143 20.79 1.96 11.89
N LEU A 144 20.82 2.20 10.58
CA LEU A 144 22.04 2.50 9.82
C LEU A 144 22.35 4.01 9.75
N ARG A 145 21.76 4.82 10.64
CA ARG A 145 22.03 6.26 10.65
C ARG A 145 23.52 6.56 10.93
N PRO A 146 24.07 7.63 10.31
CA PRO A 146 23.39 8.57 9.43
C PRO A 146 23.27 8.06 7.98
N MET A 147 22.06 8.11 7.41
CA MET A 147 21.83 7.97 5.97
C MET A 147 21.26 9.28 5.40
N SER A 148 21.51 9.53 4.12
CA SER A 148 21.01 10.71 3.41
C SER A 148 19.54 10.62 3.00
N VAL A 149 18.86 9.51 3.27
CA VAL A 149 17.48 9.23 2.84
C VAL A 149 16.58 9.18 4.07
N ASP A 150 15.39 9.79 3.98
CA ASP A 150 14.39 9.74 5.04
C ASP A 150 13.89 8.29 5.22
N PRO A 151 13.92 7.69 6.43
CA PRO A 151 13.34 6.38 6.68
C PRO A 151 11.88 6.22 6.23
N GLN A 152 11.12 7.30 6.15
CA GLN A 152 9.77 7.29 5.58
C GLN A 152 9.77 7.05 4.08
N GLU A 153 10.68 7.68 3.34
CA GLU A 153 10.81 7.43 1.90
C GLU A 153 11.22 5.97 1.65
N VAL A 154 12.10 5.43 2.49
CA VAL A 154 12.51 4.01 2.44
C VAL A 154 11.33 3.07 2.75
N PHE A 155 10.48 3.40 3.73
CA PHE A 155 9.25 2.65 4.01
C PHE A 155 8.35 2.60 2.78
N VAL A 156 8.10 3.75 2.15
CA VAL A 156 7.23 3.86 0.97
C VAL A 156 7.81 3.05 -0.19
N ALA A 157 9.11 3.16 -0.43
CA ALA A 157 9.79 2.38 -1.46
C ALA A 157 9.64 0.86 -1.22
N GLY A 158 9.82 0.40 0.03
CA GLY A 158 9.63 -1.00 0.40
C GLY A 158 8.16 -1.46 0.28
N LEU A 159 7.21 -0.60 0.63
CA LEU A 159 5.78 -0.92 0.50
C LEU A 159 5.34 -1.06 -0.97
N LEU A 160 5.88 -0.23 -1.86
CA LEU A 160 5.47 -0.17 -3.27
C LEU A 160 6.34 -1.01 -4.21
N HIS A 161 7.41 -1.65 -3.70
CA HIS A 161 8.44 -2.30 -4.54
C HIS A 161 7.88 -3.36 -5.51
N ASP A 162 6.79 -4.01 -5.14
CA ASP A 162 6.19 -5.12 -5.87
C ASP A 162 4.83 -4.75 -6.50
N LEU A 163 4.46 -3.46 -6.55
CA LEU A 163 3.17 -2.99 -7.09
C LEU A 163 2.95 -3.42 -8.55
N GLY A 164 4.00 -3.66 -9.34
CA GLY A 164 3.88 -4.20 -10.70
C GLY A 164 3.17 -5.57 -10.77
N LYS A 165 3.24 -6.39 -9.71
CA LYS A 165 2.53 -7.67 -9.64
C LYS A 165 1.02 -7.49 -9.61
N VAL A 166 0.56 -6.40 -8.99
CA VAL A 166 -0.86 -6.00 -8.97
C VAL A 166 -1.34 -5.67 -10.38
N ALA A 167 -0.58 -4.84 -11.09
CA ALA A 167 -0.90 -4.46 -12.46
C ALA A 167 -0.95 -5.69 -13.38
N LEU A 168 0.01 -6.62 -13.23
CA LEU A 168 0.05 -7.86 -14.00
C LEU A 168 -1.10 -8.82 -13.66
N SER A 169 -1.54 -8.87 -12.40
CA SER A 169 -2.69 -9.70 -11.99
C SER A 169 -4.03 -9.21 -12.53
N ALA A 170 -4.08 -7.98 -13.05
CA ALA A 170 -5.28 -7.39 -13.65
C ALA A 170 -5.37 -7.61 -15.17
N VAL A 171 -4.37 -8.29 -15.76
CA VAL A 171 -4.28 -8.69 -17.18
C VAL A 171 -4.89 -10.07 -17.39
#